data_AF-A0A101K665-F1
#
_entry.id   AF-A0A101K665-F1
#
_cell.length_a   1.000
_cell.length_b   1.000
_cell.length_c   1.000
_cell.angle_alpha   90.00
_cell.angle_beta   90.00
_cell.angle_gamma   90.00
#
_symmetry.space_group_name_H-M   'P 1'
#
loop_
_entity.id
_entity.type
_entity.pdbx_description
1 polymer ?
#
loop_
_entity_poly.entity_id
_entity_poly.type
_entity_poly.pdbx_seq_one_letter_code
_entity_poly.pdbx_strand_id
1 'polypeptide(L)'
;MKKADINKLNQELKTEKLKYQIEAMRQQREFLNYSQSGASTTKIAFKGMYNSLDTTKDDIEDNKEILMARSRQLFMGNPISRGAILKIRTNVIGDGLKLKSRINNSLLNLSTDEVERIQKEIENIWTLWADSTECDIQGDLTFNQLQDLAMITYLMDGECFVNLPYHQRQNELFDLKVQFLDSYYCEAQESNEYLYEGVETDEKGVIKAYHFRDKHYQYTRIPVFDSTGRKQILKLMEKERIGQVRGVPLLAPALETLSQLSRFSNAELMNAVVSAMFTAFIKQDNNTGNTGKIGGVGEGIFQKPNGFGKRYEGTELSMGYGNFGVLEPGQDLVFANPNRPNSRFEMFFNAQLKQIGTALEIPFEVLLSSFNASYSASRASLLEVGKMYRRRRKWMSRSFCQPIFEQVIEEAVLKGYINLPGFIDNPVKKKAYLGAEWYGNSQGQIDPVKEVNASILKIKHGLSTTEREAMELNGSDWNENLNQLSIENKKKKEVGLDGNIKPGKKE
;
A
#
# COMPACT_ATOMS: atom_id res chain seq x y z
N MET A 1 -43.09 -31.17 67.48
CA MET A 1 -43.40 -30.19 66.41
C MET A 1 -44.44 -30.78 65.48
N LYS A 2 -45.51 -30.03 65.17
CA LYS A 2 -46.59 -30.52 64.30
C LYS A 2 -46.10 -30.55 62.85
N LYS A 3 -46.57 -31.50 62.04
CA LYS A 3 -46.17 -31.72 60.63
C LYS A 3 -46.24 -30.44 59.77
N ALA A 4 -47.11 -29.50 60.14
CA ALA A 4 -47.23 -28.17 59.52
C ALA A 4 -46.00 -27.26 59.77
N ASP A 5 -45.41 -27.29 60.96
CA ASP A 5 -44.24 -26.47 61.31
C ASP A 5 -42.99 -26.94 60.55
N ILE A 6 -42.85 -28.25 60.37
CA ILE A 6 -41.76 -28.86 59.59
C ILE A 6 -41.89 -28.50 58.11
N ASN A 7 -43.11 -28.50 57.55
CA ASN A 7 -43.33 -28.11 56.17
C ASN A 7 -43.04 -26.62 55.93
N LYS A 8 -43.41 -25.75 56.87
CA LYS A 8 -43.11 -24.32 56.80
C LYS A 8 -41.59 -24.06 56.86
N LEU A 9 -40.89 -24.72 57.79
CA LEU A 9 -39.44 -24.62 57.91
C LEU A 9 -38.71 -25.13 56.67
N ASN A 10 -39.18 -26.23 56.06
CA ASN A 10 -38.63 -26.76 54.81
C ASN A 10 -38.88 -25.83 53.61
N GLN A 11 -39.99 -25.09 53.62
CA GLN A 11 -40.31 -24.12 52.58
C GLN A 11 -39.42 -22.87 52.72
N GLU A 12 -39.23 -22.37 53.94
CA GLU A 12 -38.30 -21.28 54.25
C GLU A 12 -36.85 -21.65 53.89
N LEU A 13 -36.39 -22.86 54.24
CA LEU A 13 -35.06 -23.36 53.90
C LEU A 13 -34.85 -23.49 52.38
N LYS A 14 -35.91 -23.89 51.63
CA LYS A 14 -35.87 -23.90 50.16
C LYS A 14 -35.77 -22.49 49.59
N THR A 15 -36.53 -21.54 50.13
CA THR A 15 -36.47 -20.14 49.69
C THR A 15 -35.09 -19.53 49.97
N GLU A 16 -34.50 -19.83 51.11
CA GLU A 16 -33.17 -19.34 51.49
C GLU A 16 -32.06 -19.95 50.62
N LYS A 17 -32.10 -21.27 50.36
CA LYS A 17 -31.21 -21.92 49.39
C LYS A 17 -31.34 -21.33 47.98
N LEU A 18 -32.55 -21.02 47.55
CA LEU A 18 -32.79 -20.42 46.24
C LEU A 18 -32.21 -18.99 46.18
N LYS A 19 -32.32 -18.21 47.27
CA LYS A 19 -31.68 -16.89 47.37
C LYS A 19 -30.16 -16.98 47.25
N TYR A 20 -29.52 -17.89 47.99
CA TYR A 20 -28.07 -18.12 47.90
C TYR A 20 -27.64 -18.57 46.50
N GLN A 21 -28.43 -19.43 45.83
CA GLN A 21 -28.14 -19.82 44.45
C GLN A 21 -28.28 -18.67 43.46
N ILE A 22 -29.30 -17.82 43.61
CA ILE A 22 -29.48 -16.62 42.78
C ILE A 22 -28.34 -15.62 43.01
N GLU A 23 -27.88 -15.47 44.25
CA GLU A 23 -26.78 -14.58 44.62
C GLU A 23 -25.42 -15.09 44.11
N ALA A 24 -25.17 -16.39 44.21
CA ALA A 24 -24.00 -17.04 43.59
C ALA A 24 -24.02 -16.97 42.06
N MET A 25 -25.20 -17.12 41.43
CA MET A 25 -25.36 -16.92 39.99
C MET A 25 -25.19 -15.45 39.57
N ARG A 26 -25.61 -14.49 40.41
CA ARG A 26 -25.37 -13.05 40.19
C ARG A 26 -23.87 -12.73 40.28
N GLN A 27 -23.16 -13.26 41.27
CA GLN A 27 -21.71 -13.13 41.37
C GLN A 27 -21.01 -13.79 40.17
N GLN A 28 -21.39 -15.01 39.78
CA GLN A 28 -20.90 -15.64 38.53
C GLN A 28 -21.19 -14.82 37.27
N ARG A 29 -22.35 -14.16 37.19
CA ARG A 29 -22.67 -13.23 36.08
C ARG A 29 -21.84 -11.95 36.12
N GLU A 30 -21.50 -11.42 37.30
CA GLU A 30 -20.54 -10.31 37.44
C GLU A 30 -19.15 -10.71 36.90
N PHE A 31 -18.76 -11.98 37.02
CA PHE A 31 -17.49 -12.48 36.46
C PHE A 31 -17.49 -12.69 34.93
N LEU A 32 -18.63 -12.54 34.25
CA LEU A 32 -18.79 -12.86 32.81
C LEU A 32 -19.15 -11.64 31.94
N ASN A 33 -18.84 -10.42 32.38
CA ASN A 33 -19.06 -9.20 31.60
C ASN A 33 -17.74 -8.58 31.08
N TYR A 34 -17.84 -7.61 30.18
CA TYR A 34 -16.66 -6.93 29.62
C TYR A 34 -15.78 -6.27 30.69
N SER A 35 -16.36 -5.80 31.80
CA SER A 35 -15.64 -5.18 32.93
C SER A 35 -14.67 -6.13 33.64
N GLN A 36 -14.87 -7.45 33.54
CA GLN A 36 -13.93 -8.47 34.06
C GLN A 36 -13.11 -9.13 32.95
N SER A 37 -13.33 -8.77 31.69
CA SER A 37 -12.57 -9.23 30.52
C SER A 37 -11.79 -8.06 29.93
N GLY A 38 -12.02 -7.68 28.67
CA GLY A 38 -11.27 -6.66 27.95
C GLY A 38 -11.34 -5.24 28.52
N ALA A 39 -12.32 -4.92 29.36
CA ALA A 39 -12.43 -3.63 30.05
C ALA A 39 -12.00 -3.70 31.52
N SER A 40 -11.30 -4.78 31.92
CA SER A 40 -10.82 -4.93 33.29
C SER A 40 -9.65 -4.00 33.59
N THR A 41 -9.84 -3.08 34.53
CA THR A 41 -8.78 -2.17 35.01
C THR A 41 -7.94 -2.76 36.14
N THR A 42 -8.32 -3.93 36.65
CA THR A 42 -7.67 -4.60 37.80
C THR A 42 -6.76 -5.76 37.37
N LYS A 43 -7.02 -6.38 36.22
CA LYS A 43 -6.18 -7.45 35.69
C LYS A 43 -4.79 -6.92 35.34
N ILE A 44 -3.77 -7.62 35.84
CA ILE A 44 -2.35 -7.29 35.60
C ILE A 44 -2.04 -7.21 34.10
N ALA A 45 -2.70 -8.03 33.28
CA ALA A 45 -2.53 -8.03 31.82
C ALA A 45 -2.85 -6.67 31.15
N PHE A 46 -3.72 -5.85 31.75
CA PHE A 46 -4.09 -4.54 31.22
C PHE A 46 -3.47 -3.38 32.03
N LYS A 47 -2.59 -3.68 33.00
CA LYS A 47 -1.92 -2.66 33.82
C LYS A 47 -0.99 -1.83 32.93
N GLY A 48 -1.27 -0.52 32.85
CA GLY A 48 -0.54 0.41 31.99
C GLY A 48 -1.13 0.59 30.60
N MET A 49 -2.25 -0.07 30.26
CA MET A 49 -2.99 0.25 29.04
C MET A 49 -3.71 1.59 29.18
N TYR A 50 -3.79 2.30 28.06
CA TYR A 50 -4.54 3.54 27.94
C TYR A 50 -6.04 3.23 27.90
N ASN A 51 -6.80 3.81 28.84
CA ASN A 51 -8.22 3.50 29.06
C ASN A 51 -9.15 4.69 28.74
N SER A 52 -8.61 5.77 28.17
CA SER A 52 -9.39 6.91 27.71
C SER A 52 -9.65 6.81 26.21
N LEU A 53 -10.72 7.46 25.75
CA LEU A 53 -11.03 7.55 24.33
C LEU A 53 -10.59 8.92 23.82
N ASP A 54 -9.82 8.92 22.75
CA ASP A 54 -9.38 10.13 22.07
C ASP A 54 -10.17 10.32 20.76
N THR A 55 -10.27 11.56 20.31
CA THR A 55 -10.96 11.87 19.05
C THR A 55 -10.08 11.49 17.86
N THR A 56 -10.62 11.50 16.63
CA THR A 56 -9.75 11.31 15.45
C THR A 56 -8.67 12.38 15.39
N LYS A 57 -9.02 13.60 15.83
CA LYS A 57 -8.14 14.76 15.84
C LYS A 57 -6.85 14.48 16.60
N ASP A 58 -7.00 14.03 17.83
CA ASP A 58 -5.87 13.78 18.73
C ASP A 58 -5.06 12.55 18.28
N ASP A 59 -5.74 11.49 17.82
CA ASP A 59 -5.08 10.23 17.45
C ASP A 59 -4.38 10.27 16.09
N ILE A 60 -4.97 10.95 15.10
CA ILE A 60 -4.56 10.88 13.69
C ILE A 60 -4.06 12.21 13.19
N GLU A 61 -4.92 13.24 13.25
CA GLU A 61 -4.68 14.48 12.55
C GLU A 61 -3.50 15.27 13.15
N ASP A 62 -3.42 15.42 14.48
CA ASP A 62 -2.29 16.09 15.16
C ASP A 62 -0.95 15.36 14.94
N ASN A 63 -1.00 14.05 14.66
CA ASN A 63 0.19 13.22 14.44
C ASN A 63 0.56 13.08 12.96
N LYS A 64 -0.26 13.62 12.05
CA LYS A 64 -0.20 13.38 10.61
C LYS A 64 1.17 13.70 10.02
N GLU A 65 1.71 14.87 10.33
CA GLU A 65 2.99 15.33 9.78
C GLU A 65 4.13 14.37 10.16
N ILE A 66 4.20 13.97 11.44
CA ILE A 66 5.23 13.07 11.95
C ILE A 66 5.09 11.67 11.33
N LEU A 67 3.87 11.14 11.24
CA LEU A 67 3.61 9.84 10.61
C LEU A 67 4.03 9.83 9.15
N MET A 68 3.67 10.88 8.40
CA MET A 68 4.04 11.05 7.00
C MET A 68 5.56 11.17 6.84
N ALA A 69 6.23 12.01 7.62
CA ALA A 69 7.68 12.19 7.57
C ALA A 69 8.44 10.87 7.82
N ARG A 70 8.03 10.10 8.84
CA ARG A 70 8.62 8.79 9.14
C ARG A 70 8.35 7.76 8.05
N SER A 71 7.14 7.73 7.50
CA SER A 71 6.78 6.83 6.40
C SER A 71 7.62 7.12 5.15
N ARG A 72 7.74 8.40 4.75
CA ARG A 72 8.60 8.84 3.64
C ARG A 72 10.06 8.43 3.88
N GLN A 73 10.59 8.65 5.08
CA GLN A 73 11.96 8.25 5.44
C GLN A 73 12.19 6.75 5.26
N LEU A 74 11.28 5.91 5.77
CA LEU A 74 11.39 4.46 5.62
C LEU A 74 11.22 4.01 4.18
N PHE A 75 10.34 4.65 3.40
CA PHE A 75 10.21 4.35 1.97
C PHE A 75 11.51 4.62 1.18
N MET A 76 12.27 5.65 1.57
CA MET A 76 13.55 5.99 0.94
C MET A 76 14.69 5.07 1.37
N GLY A 77 14.79 4.75 2.66
CA GLY A 77 15.97 4.10 3.23
C GLY A 77 15.82 2.63 3.62
N ASN A 78 14.59 2.12 3.78
CA ASN A 78 14.35 0.76 4.29
C ASN A 78 13.85 -0.18 3.16
N PRO A 79 14.63 -1.22 2.78
CA PRO A 79 14.27 -2.11 1.67
C PRO A 79 12.93 -2.85 1.85
N ILE A 80 12.59 -3.25 3.06
CA ILE A 80 11.34 -3.96 3.36
C ILE A 80 10.14 -3.02 3.17
N SER A 81 10.25 -1.79 3.68
CA SER A 81 9.24 -0.75 3.56
C SER A 81 8.97 -0.38 2.10
N ARG A 82 10.06 -0.13 1.34
CA ARG A 82 9.99 0.13 -0.10
C ARG A 82 9.39 -1.05 -0.85
N GLY A 83 9.84 -2.27 -0.55
CA GLY A 83 9.35 -3.50 -1.16
C GLY A 83 7.85 -3.70 -0.96
N ALA A 84 7.35 -3.49 0.27
CA ALA A 84 5.93 -3.61 0.58
C ALA A 84 5.05 -2.64 -0.23
N ILE A 85 5.39 -1.34 -0.23
CA ILE A 85 4.65 -0.32 -0.98
C ILE A 85 4.68 -0.61 -2.49
N LEU A 86 5.86 -0.92 -3.05
CA LEU A 86 5.99 -1.16 -4.49
C LEU A 86 5.28 -2.44 -4.93
N LYS A 87 5.30 -3.51 -4.12
CA LYS A 87 4.54 -4.74 -4.41
C LYS A 87 3.05 -4.48 -4.50
N ILE A 88 2.50 -3.69 -3.59
CA ILE A 88 1.09 -3.30 -3.62
C ILE A 88 0.81 -2.49 -4.89
N ARG A 89 1.61 -1.47 -5.19
CA ARG A 89 1.46 -0.68 -6.43
C ARG A 89 1.48 -1.57 -7.67
N THR A 90 2.49 -2.41 -7.82
CA THR A 90 2.67 -3.27 -9.00
C THR A 90 1.52 -4.25 -9.20
N ASN A 91 0.98 -4.83 -8.12
CA ASN A 91 -0.12 -5.80 -8.24
C ASN A 91 -1.50 -5.12 -8.33
N VAL A 92 -1.67 -3.92 -7.78
CA VAL A 92 -2.94 -3.18 -7.84
C VAL A 92 -3.10 -2.50 -9.19
N ILE A 93 -2.11 -1.71 -9.61
CA ILE A 93 -2.13 -0.89 -10.83
C ILE A 93 -1.63 -1.67 -12.04
N GLY A 94 -0.49 -2.37 -11.91
CA GLY A 94 0.09 -3.10 -13.02
C GLY A 94 0.72 -2.18 -14.06
N ASP A 95 0.31 -2.33 -15.32
CA ASP A 95 0.66 -1.45 -16.45
C ASP A 95 -0.28 -0.23 -16.59
N GLY A 96 -1.21 -0.07 -15.65
CA GLY A 96 -2.25 0.95 -15.65
C GLY A 96 -3.64 0.33 -15.81
N LEU A 97 -4.60 0.78 -15.00
CA LEU A 97 -5.96 0.25 -15.08
C LEU A 97 -6.59 0.65 -16.41
N LYS A 98 -6.99 -0.35 -17.18
CA LYS A 98 -7.63 -0.21 -18.49
C LYS A 98 -9.13 -0.09 -18.33
N LEU A 99 -9.70 0.86 -19.06
CA LEU A 99 -11.13 1.09 -19.15
C LEU A 99 -11.76 0.12 -20.13
N LYS A 100 -12.86 -0.52 -19.74
CA LYS A 100 -13.83 -1.10 -20.66
C LYS A 100 -15.18 -0.42 -20.48
N SER A 101 -15.71 0.15 -21.55
CA SER A 101 -17.02 0.82 -21.50
C SER A 101 -18.14 -0.22 -21.38
N ARG A 102 -19.06 0.03 -20.46
CA ARG A 102 -20.21 -0.83 -20.13
C ARG A 102 -21.45 0.03 -19.99
N ILE A 103 -21.98 0.47 -21.13
CA ILE A 103 -23.16 1.32 -21.10
C ILE A 103 -24.37 0.52 -20.62
N ASN A 104 -25.19 1.14 -19.78
CA ASN A 104 -26.40 0.50 -19.29
C ASN A 104 -27.53 0.64 -20.32
N ASN A 105 -27.58 -0.30 -21.28
CA ASN A 105 -28.55 -0.24 -22.37
C ASN A 105 -30.02 -0.38 -21.89
N SER A 106 -30.27 -0.98 -20.72
CA SER A 106 -31.63 -1.07 -20.17
C SER A 106 -32.26 0.30 -19.86
N LEU A 107 -31.43 1.33 -19.68
CA LEU A 107 -31.87 2.72 -19.44
C LEU A 107 -31.85 3.57 -20.71
N LEU A 108 -31.08 3.17 -21.72
CA LEU A 108 -30.86 3.94 -22.95
C LEU A 108 -31.75 3.48 -24.10
N ASN A 109 -32.15 2.20 -24.10
CA ASN A 109 -33.00 1.57 -25.12
C ASN A 109 -32.44 1.74 -26.55
N LEU A 110 -31.13 1.53 -26.71
CA LEU A 110 -30.43 1.58 -28.00
C LEU A 110 -30.37 0.19 -28.64
N SER A 111 -30.18 0.15 -29.96
CA SER A 111 -29.89 -1.10 -30.66
C SER A 111 -28.51 -1.66 -30.27
N THR A 112 -28.31 -2.98 -30.37
CA THR A 112 -27.03 -3.62 -30.01
C THR A 112 -25.85 -3.04 -30.79
N ASP A 113 -26.04 -2.74 -32.08
CA ASP A 113 -24.99 -2.17 -32.94
C ASP A 113 -24.63 -0.75 -32.50
N GLU A 114 -25.61 0.05 -32.07
CA GLU A 114 -25.37 1.39 -31.52
C GLU A 114 -24.63 1.32 -30.18
N VAL A 115 -24.97 0.35 -29.32
CA VAL A 115 -24.28 0.11 -28.05
C VAL A 115 -22.80 -0.15 -28.30
N GLU A 116 -22.49 -1.08 -29.21
CA GLU A 116 -21.11 -1.44 -29.54
C GLU A 116 -20.35 -0.25 -30.12
N ARG A 117 -20.96 0.48 -31.07
CA ARG A 117 -20.38 1.69 -31.66
C ARG A 117 -20.05 2.74 -30.60
N ILE A 118 -21.00 3.06 -29.72
CA ILE A 118 -20.82 4.08 -28.68
C ILE A 118 -19.77 3.66 -27.65
N GLN A 119 -19.77 2.40 -27.22
CA GLN A 119 -18.73 1.90 -26.31
C GLN A 119 -17.33 2.07 -26.91
N LYS A 120 -17.18 1.72 -28.20
CA LYS A 120 -15.92 1.89 -28.92
C LYS A 120 -15.51 3.36 -29.09
N GLU A 121 -16.45 4.26 -29.36
CA GLU A 121 -16.19 5.70 -29.43
C GLU A 121 -15.73 6.26 -28.08
N ILE A 122 -16.38 5.87 -26.98
CA ILE A 122 -15.99 6.23 -25.61
C ILE A 122 -14.58 5.72 -25.30
N GLU A 123 -14.29 4.46 -25.63
CA GLU A 123 -12.97 3.85 -25.42
C GLU A 123 -11.88 4.57 -26.22
N ASN A 124 -12.14 4.92 -27.49
CA ASN A 124 -11.20 5.67 -28.32
C ASN A 124 -10.91 7.06 -27.75
N ILE A 125 -11.94 7.81 -27.36
CA ILE A 125 -11.79 9.15 -26.75
C ILE A 125 -10.99 9.07 -25.46
N TRP A 126 -11.30 8.07 -24.62
CA TRP A 126 -10.56 7.85 -23.39
C TRP A 126 -9.09 7.56 -23.66
N THR A 127 -8.78 6.67 -24.61
CA THR A 127 -7.40 6.32 -24.98
C THR A 127 -6.62 7.53 -25.50
N LEU A 128 -7.24 8.38 -26.33
CA LEU A 128 -6.60 9.62 -26.83
C LEU A 128 -6.15 10.54 -25.68
N TRP A 129 -6.94 10.63 -24.61
CA TRP A 129 -6.60 11.42 -23.44
C TRP A 129 -5.61 10.69 -22.51
N ALA A 130 -5.87 9.42 -22.22
CA ALA A 130 -5.17 8.65 -21.19
C ALA A 130 -3.74 8.23 -21.58
N ASP A 131 -3.50 7.93 -22.86
CA ASP A 131 -2.17 7.54 -23.35
C ASP A 131 -1.31 8.75 -23.78
N SER A 132 -1.88 9.95 -23.75
CA SER A 132 -1.16 11.21 -23.97
C SER A 132 -0.67 11.81 -22.64
N THR A 133 0.46 12.53 -22.66
CA THR A 133 0.89 13.34 -21.51
C THR A 133 0.07 14.62 -21.34
N GLU A 134 -0.83 14.88 -22.29
CA GLU A 134 -1.83 15.93 -22.23
C GLU A 134 -2.71 15.85 -20.98
N CYS A 135 -2.94 14.65 -20.43
CA CYS A 135 -3.73 14.48 -19.22
C CYS A 135 -3.07 15.07 -17.96
N ASP A 136 -1.75 15.26 -17.96
CA ASP A 136 -0.99 15.81 -16.84
C ASP A 136 -0.79 17.32 -17.02
N ILE A 137 -1.04 18.08 -15.95
CA ILE A 137 -0.80 19.53 -15.93
C ILE A 137 0.66 19.87 -16.19
N GLN A 138 1.60 19.03 -15.74
CA GLN A 138 3.03 19.21 -15.97
C GLN A 138 3.45 18.76 -17.38
N GLY A 139 2.67 17.88 -17.99
CA GLY A 139 2.94 17.33 -19.33
C GLY A 139 3.99 16.22 -19.33
N ASP A 140 4.28 15.61 -18.17
CA ASP A 140 5.35 14.63 -18.01
C ASP A 140 4.84 13.18 -18.01
N LEU A 141 3.62 12.97 -17.52
CA LEU A 141 3.08 11.63 -17.25
C LEU A 141 1.81 11.32 -18.07
N THR A 142 1.70 10.08 -18.53
CA THR A 142 0.44 9.53 -19.04
C THR A 142 -0.48 9.11 -17.89
N PHE A 143 -1.76 8.85 -18.16
CA PHE A 143 -2.71 8.51 -17.12
C PHE A 143 -2.36 7.22 -16.38
N ASN A 144 -1.75 6.25 -17.06
CA ASN A 144 -1.26 5.02 -16.42
C ASN A 144 -0.15 5.33 -15.39
N GLN A 145 0.75 6.27 -15.70
CA GLN A 145 1.80 6.70 -14.79
C GLN A 145 1.25 7.58 -13.65
N LEU A 146 0.21 8.39 -13.91
CA LEU A 146 -0.50 9.14 -12.87
C LEU A 146 -1.18 8.19 -11.86
N GLN A 147 -1.76 7.08 -12.31
CA GLN A 147 -2.32 6.06 -11.41
C GLN A 147 -1.26 5.47 -10.48
N ASP A 148 -0.06 5.20 -11.00
CA ASP A 148 1.08 4.71 -10.23
C ASP A 148 1.51 5.71 -9.15
N LEU A 149 1.63 6.98 -9.52
CA LEU A 149 2.00 8.05 -8.60
C LEU A 149 0.93 8.24 -7.52
N ALA A 150 -0.34 8.28 -7.90
CA ALA A 150 -1.47 8.36 -6.98
C ALA A 150 -1.44 7.22 -5.95
N MET A 151 -1.20 5.98 -6.40
CA MET A 151 -1.13 4.82 -5.52
C MET A 151 0.07 4.90 -4.55
N ILE A 152 1.25 5.27 -5.04
CA ILE A 152 2.45 5.38 -4.18
C ILE A 152 2.26 6.48 -3.14
N THR A 153 1.80 7.66 -3.55
CA THR A 153 1.55 8.79 -2.64
C THR A 153 0.49 8.43 -1.61
N TYR A 154 -0.62 7.80 -2.03
CA TYR A 154 -1.65 7.30 -1.11
C TYR A 154 -1.07 6.34 -0.07
N LEU A 155 -0.27 5.35 -0.47
CA LEU A 155 0.27 4.36 0.47
C LEU A 155 1.34 4.96 1.40
N MET A 156 2.17 5.86 0.87
CA MET A 156 3.28 6.45 1.60
C MET A 156 2.81 7.53 2.57
N ASP A 157 1.91 8.40 2.14
CA ASP A 157 1.44 9.51 2.95
C ASP A 157 0.11 9.19 3.65
N GLY A 158 -0.61 8.16 3.23
CA GLY A 158 -1.95 7.82 3.72
C GLY A 158 -3.07 8.57 2.99
N GLU A 159 -2.72 9.58 2.20
CA GLU A 159 -3.65 10.36 1.39
C GLU A 159 -2.97 10.91 0.13
N CYS A 160 -3.75 11.20 -0.89
CA CYS A 160 -3.29 11.87 -2.11
C CYS A 160 -4.34 12.85 -2.60
N PHE A 161 -3.95 14.10 -2.84
CA PHE A 161 -4.82 15.15 -3.36
C PHE A 161 -4.63 15.32 -4.87
N VAL A 162 -5.74 15.40 -5.60
CA VAL A 162 -5.77 15.46 -7.05
C VAL A 162 -6.69 16.60 -7.48
N ASN A 163 -6.12 17.73 -7.87
CA ASN A 163 -6.84 18.84 -8.47
C ASN A 163 -7.10 18.54 -9.96
N LEU A 164 -8.25 18.98 -10.46
CA LEU A 164 -8.74 18.73 -11.83
C LEU A 164 -9.01 20.05 -12.59
N PRO A 165 -7.99 20.87 -12.81
CA PRO A 165 -8.17 22.15 -13.49
C PRO A 165 -8.47 21.96 -14.99
N TYR A 166 -9.18 22.92 -15.56
CA TYR A 166 -9.19 23.14 -17.01
C TYR A 166 -8.04 24.07 -17.37
N HIS A 167 -7.11 23.57 -18.18
CA HIS A 167 -5.95 24.32 -18.64
C HIS A 167 -5.65 23.95 -20.10
N GLN A 168 -6.04 24.83 -21.02
CA GLN A 168 -5.83 24.64 -22.45
C GLN A 168 -4.39 25.00 -22.83
N ARG A 169 -3.64 24.06 -23.42
CA ARG A 169 -2.36 24.35 -24.09
C ARG A 169 -2.53 24.30 -25.61
N GLN A 170 -1.55 24.85 -26.33
CA GLN A 170 -1.60 24.91 -27.78
C GLN A 170 -1.56 23.51 -28.41
N ASN A 171 -2.44 23.25 -29.37
CA ASN A 171 -2.57 21.99 -30.11
C ASN A 171 -2.97 20.76 -29.28
N GLU A 172 -3.59 20.97 -28.12
CA GLU A 172 -4.17 19.91 -27.28
C GLU A 172 -5.69 19.77 -27.54
N LEU A 173 -6.22 18.56 -27.37
CA LEU A 173 -7.63 18.22 -27.64
C LEU A 173 -8.53 18.52 -26.41
N PHE A 174 -8.00 18.31 -25.22
CA PHE A 174 -8.63 18.32 -23.91
C PHE A 174 -7.99 19.36 -22.99
N ASP A 175 -8.86 20.05 -22.27
CA ASP A 175 -8.49 21.08 -21.30
C ASP A 175 -8.39 20.45 -19.91
N LEU A 176 -9.09 19.34 -19.63
CA LEU A 176 -9.04 18.69 -18.32
C LEU A 176 -7.64 18.11 -18.06
N LYS A 177 -7.01 18.60 -16.98
CA LYS A 177 -5.71 18.11 -16.51
C LYS A 177 -5.84 17.48 -15.13
N VAL A 178 -4.92 16.59 -14.84
CA VAL A 178 -4.68 16.01 -13.51
C VAL A 178 -3.50 16.75 -12.90
N GLN A 179 -3.69 17.29 -11.70
CA GLN A 179 -2.65 17.95 -10.93
C GLN A 179 -2.57 17.34 -9.53
N PHE A 180 -1.47 16.67 -9.22
CA PHE A 180 -1.22 16.23 -7.85
C PHE A 180 -0.81 17.41 -6.97
N LEU A 181 -1.37 17.44 -5.76
CA LEU A 181 -0.99 18.38 -4.71
C LEU A 181 -0.38 17.57 -3.55
N ASP A 182 0.80 18.00 -3.09
CA ASP A 182 1.49 17.31 -1.99
C ASP A 182 0.72 17.53 -0.68
N SER A 183 0.47 16.42 0.02
CA SER A 183 -0.23 16.38 1.31
C SER A 183 0.43 17.24 2.40
N TYR A 184 1.72 17.52 2.30
CA TYR A 184 2.45 18.43 3.18
C TYR A 184 1.96 19.88 3.10
N TYR A 185 1.55 20.32 1.91
CA TYR A 185 1.05 21.68 1.73
C TYR A 185 -0.42 21.84 2.10
N CYS A 186 -1.12 20.76 2.45
CA CYS A 186 -2.52 20.83 2.89
C CYS A 186 -2.57 21.41 4.31
N GLU A 187 -2.72 22.73 4.37
CA GLU A 187 -2.63 23.54 5.57
C GLU A 187 -3.51 24.78 5.38
N ALA A 188 -4.14 25.25 6.45
CA ALA A 188 -4.93 26.47 6.47
C ALA A 188 -4.24 27.53 7.34
N GLN A 189 -4.40 28.81 6.96
CA GLN A 189 -3.83 29.92 7.72
C GLN A 189 -4.40 30.01 9.14
N GLU A 190 -5.68 29.68 9.29
CA GLU A 190 -6.40 29.67 10.54
C GLU A 190 -7.08 28.32 10.72
N SER A 191 -7.24 27.89 11.98
CA SER A 191 -8.01 26.70 12.32
C SER A 191 -9.21 27.10 13.17
N ASN A 192 -10.34 26.45 12.90
CA ASN A 192 -11.58 26.56 13.67
C ASN A 192 -12.27 25.18 13.77
N GLU A 193 -13.46 25.11 14.35
CA GLU A 193 -14.18 23.85 14.55
C GLU A 193 -14.46 23.09 13.23
N TYR A 194 -14.64 23.82 12.12
CA TYR A 194 -14.97 23.25 10.81
C TYR A 194 -13.80 23.27 9.83
N LEU A 195 -12.67 23.88 10.20
CA LEU A 195 -11.46 23.99 9.40
C LEU A 195 -10.26 23.53 10.21
N TYR A 196 -9.76 22.36 9.86
CA TYR A 196 -8.69 21.74 10.63
C TYR A 196 -7.75 20.96 9.70
N GLU A 197 -6.45 21.13 9.91
CA GLU A 197 -5.40 20.45 9.13
C GLU A 197 -5.59 20.62 7.61
N GLY A 198 -5.98 21.83 7.18
CA GLY A 198 -6.22 22.16 5.77
C GLY A 198 -7.54 21.63 5.19
N VAL A 199 -8.39 20.95 5.97
CA VAL A 199 -9.67 20.39 5.51
C VAL A 199 -10.83 21.21 6.06
N GLU A 200 -11.67 21.73 5.16
CA GLU A 200 -12.89 22.48 5.51
C GLU A 200 -14.12 21.57 5.41
N THR A 201 -14.92 21.54 6.46
CA THR A 201 -16.16 20.76 6.59
C THR A 201 -17.36 21.66 6.86
N ASP A 202 -18.57 21.13 6.70
CA ASP A 202 -19.77 21.74 7.26
C ASP A 202 -20.14 21.14 8.62
N GLU A 203 -21.22 21.63 9.23
CA GLU A 203 -21.73 21.15 10.52
C GLU A 203 -22.04 19.64 10.56
N LYS A 204 -22.22 19.02 9.38
CA LYS A 204 -22.50 17.58 9.25
C LYS A 204 -21.25 16.76 8.95
N GLY A 205 -20.07 17.39 8.90
CA GLY A 205 -18.80 16.76 8.54
C GLY A 205 -18.64 16.49 7.05
N VAL A 206 -19.46 17.11 6.19
CA VAL A 206 -19.28 17.01 4.72
C VAL A 206 -18.16 17.95 4.32
N ILE A 207 -17.16 17.41 3.60
CA ILE A 207 -16.01 18.19 3.16
C ILE A 207 -16.44 19.18 2.07
N LYS A 208 -16.17 20.48 2.29
CA LYS A 208 -16.53 21.58 1.39
C LYS A 208 -15.35 22.05 0.56
N ALA A 209 -14.15 22.09 1.14
CA ALA A 209 -12.95 22.55 0.47
C ALA A 209 -11.67 21.99 1.13
N TYR A 210 -10.57 22.12 0.40
CA TYR A 210 -9.22 21.91 0.93
C TYR A 210 -8.41 23.19 0.76
N HIS A 211 -7.58 23.48 1.75
CA HIS A 211 -6.70 24.64 1.79
C HIS A 211 -5.26 24.17 1.58
N PHE A 212 -4.54 24.90 0.75
CA PHE A 212 -3.15 24.61 0.43
C PHE A 212 -2.28 25.85 0.60
N ARG A 213 -1.14 25.69 1.26
CA ARG A 213 -0.11 26.71 1.39
C ARG A 213 0.95 26.53 0.31
N ASP A 214 1.30 27.60 -0.39
CA ASP A 214 2.41 27.58 -1.34
C ASP A 214 3.78 27.86 -0.68
N LYS A 215 4.86 27.85 -1.48
CA LYS A 215 6.22 28.14 -1.00
C LYS A 215 6.42 29.57 -0.49
N HIS A 216 5.52 30.49 -0.85
CA HIS A 216 5.53 31.89 -0.46
C HIS A 216 4.55 32.18 0.68
N TYR A 217 4.03 31.15 1.36
CA TYR A 217 3.04 31.26 2.44
C TYR A 217 1.71 31.90 2.01
N GLN A 218 1.36 31.78 0.73
CA GLN A 218 0.04 32.13 0.24
C GLN A 218 -0.89 30.92 0.35
N TYR A 219 -2.10 31.14 0.84
CA TYR A 219 -3.09 30.10 1.06
C TYR A 219 -4.14 30.13 -0.04
N THR A 220 -4.35 28.99 -0.69
CA THR A 220 -5.35 28.81 -1.74
C THR A 220 -6.42 27.85 -1.26
N ARG A 221 -7.69 28.29 -1.31
CA ARG A 221 -8.85 27.45 -1.03
C ARG A 221 -9.36 26.82 -2.33
N ILE A 222 -9.37 25.49 -2.39
CA ILE A 222 -9.91 24.72 -3.52
C ILE A 222 -11.22 24.04 -3.07
N PRO A 223 -12.39 24.47 -3.58
CA PRO A 223 -13.66 23.84 -3.23
C PRO A 223 -13.76 22.42 -3.83
N VAL A 224 -14.46 21.50 -3.17
CA VAL A 224 -14.67 20.13 -3.69
C VAL A 224 -15.49 20.14 -4.97
N PHE A 225 -16.53 20.98 -5.01
CA PHE A 225 -17.38 21.20 -6.16
C PHE A 225 -17.37 22.67 -6.55
N ASP A 226 -17.39 22.97 -7.84
CA ASP A 226 -17.62 24.34 -8.32
C ASP A 226 -19.11 24.71 -8.36
N SER A 227 -19.40 25.92 -8.86
CA SER A 227 -20.76 26.45 -8.99
C SER A 227 -21.66 25.63 -9.92
N THR A 228 -21.09 24.82 -10.82
CA THR A 228 -21.84 23.95 -11.73
C THR A 228 -22.06 22.54 -11.15
N GLY A 229 -21.46 22.24 -9.99
CA GLY A 229 -21.49 20.93 -9.38
C GLY A 229 -20.43 19.97 -9.91
N ARG A 230 -19.47 20.45 -10.73
CA ARG A 230 -18.33 19.65 -11.19
C ARG A 230 -17.35 19.47 -10.04
N LYS A 231 -16.80 18.26 -9.91
CA LYS A 231 -15.83 17.94 -8.87
C LYS A 231 -14.43 18.45 -9.25
N GLN A 232 -13.95 19.44 -8.51
CA GLN A 232 -12.68 20.14 -8.77
C GLN A 232 -11.48 19.41 -8.15
N ILE A 233 -11.67 18.75 -7.01
CA ILE A 233 -10.58 18.06 -6.30
C ILE A 233 -11.04 16.70 -5.77
N LEU A 234 -10.17 15.70 -5.95
CA LEU A 234 -10.28 14.38 -5.38
C LEU A 234 -9.31 14.26 -4.21
N LYS A 235 -9.75 13.58 -3.15
CA LYS A 235 -8.88 13.11 -2.08
C LYS A 235 -8.96 11.59 -2.03
N LEU A 236 -7.84 10.95 -2.33
CA LEU A 236 -7.69 9.50 -2.20
C LEU A 236 -7.26 9.22 -0.76
N MET A 237 -8.12 8.55 0.00
CA MET A 237 -7.86 8.15 1.39
C MET A 237 -8.79 6.99 1.76
N GLU A 238 -8.29 6.03 2.54
CA GLU A 238 -9.13 5.04 3.21
C GLU A 238 -9.34 5.49 4.67
N LYS A 239 -10.61 5.55 5.10
CA LYS A 239 -10.96 5.90 6.48
C LYS A 239 -10.88 4.66 7.37
N GLU A 240 -10.18 4.78 8.48
CA GLU A 240 -10.09 3.78 9.54
C GLU A 240 -11.08 4.07 10.68
N ARG A 241 -11.44 5.35 10.87
CA ARG A 241 -12.38 5.80 11.90
C ARG A 241 -13.46 6.73 11.33
N ILE A 242 -14.63 6.73 11.98
CA ILE A 242 -15.73 7.64 11.65
C ILE A 242 -15.29 9.08 11.99
N GLY A 243 -15.56 10.03 11.11
CA GLY A 243 -15.18 11.45 11.30
C GLY A 243 -13.76 11.79 10.82
N GLN A 244 -12.92 10.80 10.51
CA GLN A 244 -11.55 11.03 10.05
C GLN A 244 -11.51 11.91 8.79
N VAL A 245 -10.65 12.94 8.84
CA VAL A 245 -10.46 13.90 7.76
C VAL A 245 -9.08 13.80 7.13
N ARG A 246 -8.03 13.35 7.83
CA ARG A 246 -6.69 13.12 7.26
C ARG A 246 -6.33 11.64 7.20
N GLY A 247 -5.49 11.27 6.22
CA GLY A 247 -5.13 9.87 5.99
C GLY A 247 -4.01 9.36 6.89
N VAL A 248 -3.99 8.05 7.17
CA VAL A 248 -2.91 7.40 7.92
C VAL A 248 -2.02 6.63 6.92
N PRO A 249 -0.68 6.84 6.92
CA PRO A 249 0.23 6.06 6.07
C PRO A 249 0.09 4.55 6.26
N LEU A 250 0.22 3.78 5.19
CA LEU A 250 0.16 2.31 5.26
C LEU A 250 1.16 1.73 6.28
N LEU A 251 2.35 2.33 6.35
CA LEU A 251 3.43 1.86 7.21
C LEU A 251 3.25 2.25 8.68
N ALA A 252 2.30 3.13 9.03
CA ALA A 252 2.07 3.64 10.39
C ALA A 252 2.11 2.55 11.48
N PRO A 253 1.37 1.42 11.39
CA PRO A 253 1.39 0.39 12.42
C PRO A 253 2.72 -0.39 12.52
N ALA A 254 3.60 -0.28 11.52
CA ALA A 254 4.86 -1.01 11.46
C ALA A 254 6.10 -0.10 11.57
N LEU A 255 5.95 1.23 11.65
CA LEU A 255 7.07 2.19 11.62
C LEU A 255 8.15 1.89 12.67
N GLU A 256 7.72 1.66 13.92
CA GLU A 256 8.64 1.39 15.02
C GLU A 256 9.40 0.08 14.79
N THR A 257 8.67 -1.01 14.52
CA THR A 257 9.26 -2.33 14.26
C THR A 257 10.23 -2.30 13.08
N LEU A 258 9.88 -1.62 11.98
CA LEU A 258 10.74 -1.45 10.82
C LEU A 258 12.01 -0.67 11.16
N SER A 259 11.90 0.39 11.97
CA SER A 259 13.05 1.18 12.41
C SER A 259 13.99 0.36 13.30
N GLN A 260 13.44 -0.35 14.29
CA GLN A 260 14.22 -1.22 15.18
C GLN A 260 14.88 -2.37 14.41
N LEU A 261 14.16 -2.99 13.47
CA LEU A 261 14.67 -4.06 12.64
C LEU A 261 15.84 -3.58 11.78
N SER A 262 15.75 -2.38 11.20
CA SER A 262 16.86 -1.78 10.44
C SER A 262 18.09 -1.52 11.32
N ARG A 263 17.90 -1.01 12.55
CA ARG A 263 19.00 -0.79 13.50
C ARG A 263 19.65 -2.11 13.90
N PHE A 264 18.85 -3.15 14.14
CA PHE A 264 19.32 -4.48 14.49
C PHE A 264 20.14 -5.10 13.34
N SER A 265 19.65 -5.05 12.09
CA SER A 265 20.41 -5.50 10.93
C SER A 265 21.74 -4.76 10.76
N ASN A 266 21.75 -3.44 10.92
CA ASN A 266 22.98 -2.65 10.81
C ASN A 266 23.97 -2.98 11.92
N ALA A 267 23.50 -3.22 13.15
CA ALA A 267 24.34 -3.66 14.26
C ALA A 267 24.96 -5.03 13.97
N GLU A 268 24.19 -5.98 13.45
CA GLU A 268 24.71 -7.31 13.10
C GLU A 268 25.69 -7.28 11.93
N LEU A 269 25.44 -6.45 10.92
CA LEU A 269 26.40 -6.20 9.84
C LEU A 269 27.69 -5.58 10.38
N MET A 270 27.60 -4.57 11.25
CA MET A 270 28.77 -3.94 11.87
C MET A 270 29.54 -4.95 12.73
N ASN A 271 28.83 -5.79 13.50
CA ASN A 271 29.43 -6.87 14.28
C ASN A 271 30.17 -7.87 13.38
N ALA A 272 29.58 -8.26 12.25
CA ALA A 272 30.22 -9.13 11.28
C ALA A 272 31.49 -8.49 10.68
N VAL A 273 31.43 -7.20 10.35
CA VAL A 273 32.59 -6.43 9.87
C VAL A 273 33.70 -6.36 10.91
N VAL A 274 33.38 -5.99 12.16
CA VAL A 274 34.34 -5.96 13.28
C VAL A 274 34.92 -7.35 13.54
N SER A 275 34.11 -8.40 13.42
CA SER A 275 34.58 -9.78 13.60
C SER A 275 35.48 -10.27 12.47
N ALA A 276 35.28 -9.75 11.26
CA ALA A 276 36.16 -9.99 10.12
C ALA A 276 37.45 -9.15 10.20
N MET A 277 37.44 -8.03 10.92
CA MET A 277 38.63 -7.24 11.19
C MET A 277 39.50 -7.96 12.22
N PHE A 278 40.65 -8.48 11.79
CA PHE A 278 41.65 -9.00 12.71
C PHE A 278 42.20 -7.87 13.58
N THR A 279 41.74 -7.82 14.82
CA THR A 279 42.26 -6.88 15.82
C THR A 279 43.26 -7.63 16.69
N ALA A 280 44.52 -7.20 16.67
CA ALA A 280 45.57 -7.74 17.54
C ALA A 280 45.99 -6.67 18.55
N PHE A 281 46.10 -7.07 19.81
CA PHE A 281 46.60 -6.22 20.89
C PHE A 281 47.99 -6.71 21.27
N ILE A 282 48.93 -5.77 21.48
CA ILE A 282 50.24 -6.10 22.05
C ILE A 282 50.13 -5.91 23.57
N LYS A 283 50.30 -7.01 24.31
CA LYS A 283 50.40 -7.03 25.76
C LYS A 283 51.88 -6.98 26.14
N GLN A 284 52.27 -6.05 27.00
CA GLN A 284 53.65 -5.94 27.47
C GLN A 284 53.75 -6.33 28.94
N ASP A 285 54.74 -7.14 29.29
CA ASP A 285 55.03 -7.49 30.68
C ASP A 285 55.82 -6.35 31.36
N ASN A 286 55.36 -5.88 32.52
CA ASN A 286 55.96 -4.74 33.22
C ASN A 286 57.29 -5.09 33.93
N ASN A 287 57.68 -6.37 33.94
CA ASN A 287 58.88 -6.85 34.66
C ASN A 287 60.19 -6.80 33.84
N THR A 288 60.16 -6.38 32.57
CA THR A 288 61.35 -6.39 31.69
C THR A 288 62.08 -5.03 31.59
N GLY A 289 61.70 -4.03 32.38
CA GLY A 289 62.39 -2.72 32.42
C GLY A 289 62.17 -1.84 31.18
N ASN A 290 61.24 -2.22 30.30
CA ASN A 290 60.98 -1.53 29.05
C ASN A 290 59.93 -0.42 29.28
N THR A 291 60.35 0.85 29.19
CA THR A 291 59.54 2.05 29.52
C THR A 291 58.95 2.76 28.28
N GLY A 292 59.01 2.13 27.12
CA GLY A 292 58.45 2.68 25.88
C GLY A 292 56.93 2.86 25.97
N LYS A 293 56.43 4.03 25.57
CA LYS A 293 54.98 4.26 25.42
C LYS A 293 54.43 3.36 24.32
N ILE A 294 53.51 2.47 24.67
CA ILE A 294 52.74 1.66 23.72
C ILE A 294 51.83 2.61 22.92
N GLY A 295 52.02 2.69 21.61
CA GLY A 295 51.11 3.40 20.70
C GLY A 295 49.78 2.66 20.62
N GLY A 296 48.70 3.29 21.09
CA GLY A 296 47.35 2.73 21.01
C GLY A 296 46.85 2.68 19.55
N VAL A 297 46.11 1.63 19.22
CA VAL A 297 45.40 1.49 17.94
C VAL A 297 44.08 2.25 18.04
N GLY A 298 43.96 3.35 17.28
CA GLY A 298 42.69 4.06 17.10
C GLY A 298 42.81 5.55 16.89
N GLU A 299 43.12 5.98 15.66
CA GLU A 299 42.54 7.17 15.05
C GLU A 299 42.68 7.04 13.53
N GLY A 300 41.58 6.70 12.85
CA GLY A 300 41.50 6.94 11.41
C GLY A 300 41.53 8.45 11.18
N ILE A 301 42.33 8.88 10.20
CA ILE A 301 42.36 10.25 9.71
C ILE A 301 40.97 10.58 9.13
N PHE A 302 40.07 11.14 9.93
CA PHE A 302 39.03 12.02 9.39
C PHE A 302 39.66 13.40 9.25
N GLN A 303 40.13 13.71 8.04
CA GLN A 303 40.53 15.06 7.70
C GLN A 303 39.27 15.94 7.80
N LYS A 304 39.16 16.75 8.87
CA LYS A 304 38.27 17.92 8.82
C LYS A 304 38.80 18.82 7.69
N PRO A 305 37.95 19.27 6.76
CA PRO A 305 38.36 20.34 5.88
C PRO A 305 38.53 21.58 6.75
N ASN A 306 39.79 22.02 6.86
CA ASN A 306 40.27 23.30 7.37
C ASN A 306 40.66 23.34 8.87
N GLY A 307 41.94 23.63 9.12
CA GLY A 307 42.37 24.32 10.35
C GLY A 307 43.45 23.62 11.17
N PHE A 308 44.69 24.04 10.95
CA PHE A 308 45.90 23.96 11.80
C PHE A 308 45.80 23.23 13.17
N GLY A 309 46.42 22.05 13.25
CA GLY A 309 46.73 21.33 14.50
C GLY A 309 47.90 20.36 14.27
N LYS A 310 48.81 20.25 15.24
CA LYS A 310 50.09 19.51 15.15
C LYS A 310 49.89 18.05 14.71
N ARG A 311 50.69 17.60 13.72
CA ARG A 311 50.88 16.18 13.38
C ARG A 311 51.44 15.43 14.59
N TYR A 312 50.73 14.42 15.06
CA TYR A 312 51.32 13.34 15.85
C TYR A 312 51.75 12.25 14.87
N GLU A 313 53.07 12.05 14.72
CA GLU A 313 53.61 10.87 14.03
C GLU A 313 53.49 9.68 14.99
N GLY A 314 52.44 8.88 14.80
CA GLY A 314 52.32 7.54 15.36
C GLY A 314 52.55 6.52 14.24
N THR A 315 53.45 5.57 14.46
CA THR A 315 53.73 4.49 13.51
C THR A 315 52.53 3.54 13.44
N GLU A 316 51.88 3.47 12.29
CA GLU A 316 50.76 2.56 12.03
C GLU A 316 51.28 1.13 11.84
N LEU A 317 50.81 0.17 12.66
CA LEU A 317 50.88 -1.24 12.31
C LEU A 317 49.58 -1.60 11.59
N SER A 318 49.55 -1.47 10.26
CA SER A 318 48.49 -2.08 9.46
C SER A 318 48.82 -3.54 9.21
N MET A 319 47.90 -4.44 9.55
CA MET A 319 48.01 -5.85 9.16
C MET A 319 47.56 -5.98 7.69
N GLY A 320 48.46 -5.65 6.76
CA GLY A 320 48.34 -6.10 5.38
C GLY A 320 48.44 -7.62 5.29
N TYR A 321 47.93 -8.21 4.20
CA TYR A 321 48.06 -9.65 3.94
C TYR A 321 49.52 -10.11 4.08
N GLY A 322 49.85 -10.82 5.16
CA GLY A 322 51.18 -11.40 5.40
C GLY A 322 52.19 -10.56 6.21
N ASN A 323 51.79 -9.45 6.83
CA ASN A 323 52.71 -8.66 7.66
C ASN A 323 52.74 -9.17 9.12
N PHE A 324 53.84 -9.80 9.53
CA PHE A 324 54.11 -10.10 10.93
C PHE A 324 55.01 -8.99 11.51
N GLY A 325 54.50 -8.23 12.47
CA GLY A 325 55.35 -7.32 13.26
C GLY A 325 56.33 -8.13 14.11
N VAL A 326 57.60 -7.74 14.13
CA VAL A 326 58.59 -8.30 15.05
C VAL A 326 58.24 -7.86 16.47
N LEU A 327 57.97 -8.80 17.37
CA LEU A 327 57.68 -8.53 18.79
C LEU A 327 58.99 -8.41 19.58
N GLU A 328 59.08 -7.43 20.47
CA GLU A 328 60.21 -7.31 21.38
C GLU A 328 60.14 -8.35 22.53
N PRO A 329 61.28 -8.71 23.15
CA PRO A 329 61.28 -9.61 24.32
C PRO A 329 60.36 -9.10 25.45
N GLY A 330 59.38 -9.91 25.85
CA GLY A 330 58.38 -9.55 26.87
C GLY A 330 57.07 -8.94 26.32
N GLN A 331 56.91 -8.88 24.99
CA GLN A 331 55.64 -8.56 24.32
C GLN A 331 54.94 -9.82 23.85
N ASP A 332 53.63 -9.88 24.05
CA ASP A 332 52.75 -10.97 23.61
C ASP A 332 51.62 -10.40 22.72
N LEU A 333 51.24 -11.14 21.69
CA LEU A 333 50.21 -10.73 20.74
C LEU A 333 48.89 -11.43 21.08
N VAL A 334 47.91 -10.68 21.56
CA VAL A 334 46.58 -11.18 21.89
C VAL A 334 45.61 -10.79 20.79
N PHE A 335 45.11 -11.77 20.05
CA PHE A 335 44.02 -11.53 19.09
C PHE A 335 42.70 -11.33 19.83
N ALA A 336 41.98 -10.27 19.47
CA ALA A 336 40.57 -10.16 19.80
C ALA A 336 39.83 -11.23 19.00
N ASN A 337 39.28 -12.24 19.67
CA ASN A 337 38.38 -13.20 19.04
C ASN A 337 36.94 -12.86 19.43
N PRO A 338 36.23 -12.03 18.65
CA PRO A 338 34.80 -11.81 18.83
C PRO A 338 34.06 -13.08 18.44
N ASN A 339 34.02 -14.05 19.36
CA ASN A 339 33.39 -15.33 19.14
C ASN A 339 31.86 -15.19 19.25
N ARG A 340 31.19 -14.84 18.15
CA ARG A 340 29.72 -14.61 18.12
C ARG A 340 29.04 -15.08 16.81
N PRO A 341 28.91 -16.38 16.55
CA PRO A 341 27.99 -16.84 15.52
C PRO A 341 26.54 -16.64 15.98
N ASN A 342 25.83 -15.63 15.47
CA ASN A 342 24.40 -15.44 15.73
C ASN A 342 23.54 -16.29 14.79
N SER A 343 23.56 -17.61 14.99
CA SER A 343 22.78 -18.55 14.18
C SER A 343 21.26 -18.40 14.31
N ARG A 344 20.77 -17.60 15.28
CA ARG A 344 19.34 -17.35 15.52
C ARG A 344 18.85 -16.02 14.93
N PHE A 345 19.73 -15.22 14.33
CA PHE A 345 19.37 -13.93 13.72
C PHE A 345 18.22 -14.08 12.74
N GLU A 346 18.34 -15.01 11.78
CA GLU A 346 17.35 -15.21 10.74
C GLU A 346 15.98 -15.60 11.31
N MET A 347 15.93 -16.48 12.32
CA MET A 347 14.67 -16.89 12.94
C MET A 347 13.93 -15.72 13.58
N PHE A 348 14.65 -14.87 14.32
CA PHE A 348 14.07 -13.68 14.94
C PHE A 348 13.68 -12.64 13.88
N PHE A 349 14.55 -12.39 12.91
CA PHE A 349 14.30 -11.45 11.81
C PHE A 349 13.04 -11.84 11.02
N ASN A 350 12.90 -13.11 10.66
CA ASN A 350 11.73 -13.63 9.97
C ASN A 350 10.46 -13.58 10.84
N ALA A 351 10.56 -13.77 12.16
CA ALA A 351 9.43 -13.60 13.07
C ALA A 351 8.93 -12.15 13.11
N GLN A 352 9.84 -11.17 13.13
CA GLN A 352 9.49 -9.75 13.06
C GLN A 352 8.87 -9.38 11.70
N LEU A 353 9.41 -9.91 10.60
CA LEU A 353 8.83 -9.72 9.27
C LEU A 353 7.42 -10.31 9.12
N LYS A 354 7.10 -11.42 9.80
CA LYS A 354 5.73 -11.97 9.83
C LYS A 354 4.75 -11.04 10.54
N GLN A 355 5.18 -10.39 11.63
CA GLN A 355 4.35 -9.38 12.30
C GLN A 355 4.12 -8.16 11.41
N ILE A 356 5.17 -7.67 10.73
CA ILE A 356 5.07 -6.58 9.76
C ILE A 356 4.12 -6.97 8.61
N GLY A 357 4.30 -8.16 8.03
CA GLY A 357 3.43 -8.67 6.97
C GLY A 357 1.96 -8.74 7.40
N THR A 358 1.70 -9.14 8.64
CA THR A 358 0.35 -9.15 9.22
C THR A 358 -0.25 -7.75 9.28
N ALA A 359 0.51 -6.75 9.73
CA ALA A 359 0.06 -5.35 9.81
C ALA A 359 -0.20 -4.74 8.42
N LEU A 360 0.52 -5.18 7.38
CA LEU A 360 0.43 -4.65 6.03
C LEU A 360 -0.53 -5.45 5.10
N GLU A 361 -1.18 -6.50 5.62
CA GLU A 361 -1.95 -7.47 4.83
C GLU A 361 -1.13 -8.18 3.72
N ILE A 362 0.18 -8.31 3.91
CA ILE A 362 1.09 -8.99 2.97
C ILE A 362 1.66 -10.25 3.64
N PRO A 363 1.33 -11.46 3.14
CA PRO A 363 1.95 -12.69 3.61
C PRO A 363 3.48 -12.66 3.50
N PHE A 364 4.16 -13.33 4.42
CA PHE A 364 5.62 -13.32 4.53
C PHE A 364 6.33 -13.75 3.24
N GLU A 365 5.81 -14.79 2.56
CA GLU A 365 6.41 -15.29 1.30
C GLU A 365 6.37 -14.22 0.21
N VAL A 366 5.26 -13.48 0.13
CA VAL A 366 5.05 -12.42 -0.85
C VAL A 366 5.89 -11.19 -0.51
N LEU A 367 6.00 -10.84 0.78
CA LEU A 367 6.81 -9.71 1.25
C LEU A 367 8.28 -9.87 0.87
N LEU A 368 8.84 -11.06 1.04
CA LEU A 368 10.24 -11.36 0.71
C LEU A 368 10.47 -11.90 -0.70
N SER A 369 9.42 -12.19 -1.47
CA SER A 369 9.51 -12.96 -2.72
C SER A 369 10.20 -14.34 -2.54
N SER A 370 9.98 -15.00 -1.40
CA SER A 370 10.60 -16.29 -1.08
C SER A 370 9.53 -17.36 -0.89
N PHE A 371 9.44 -18.30 -1.84
CA PHE A 371 8.41 -19.33 -1.89
C PHE A 371 9.00 -20.72 -1.63
N ASN A 372 9.41 -20.97 -0.38
CA ASN A 372 9.98 -22.26 0.05
C ASN A 372 8.91 -23.25 0.54
N ALA A 373 7.64 -22.84 0.59
CA ALA A 373 6.52 -23.68 1.04
C ALA A 373 6.01 -24.60 -0.08
N SER A 374 5.16 -25.57 0.27
CA SER A 374 4.52 -26.46 -0.71
C SER A 374 3.65 -25.67 -1.70
N TYR A 375 3.40 -26.24 -2.88
CA TYR A 375 2.54 -25.64 -3.92
C TYR A 375 1.21 -25.09 -3.35
N SER A 376 0.52 -25.90 -2.54
CA SER A 376 -0.76 -25.52 -1.93
C SER A 376 -0.64 -24.35 -0.96
N ALA A 377 0.43 -24.29 -0.17
CA ALA A 377 0.67 -23.20 0.78
C ALA A 377 1.03 -21.89 0.06
N SER A 378 1.93 -21.94 -0.93
CA SER A 378 2.27 -20.79 -1.77
C SER A 378 1.05 -20.26 -2.53
N ARG A 379 0.21 -21.15 -3.07
CA ARG A 379 -1.06 -20.76 -3.71
C ARG A 379 -2.04 -20.13 -2.74
N ALA A 380 -2.15 -20.64 -1.51
CA ALA A 380 -3.01 -20.04 -0.48
C ALA A 380 -2.54 -18.62 -0.11
N SER A 381 -1.22 -18.42 0.04
CA SER A 381 -0.59 -17.12 0.30
C SER A 381 -0.89 -16.10 -0.83
N LEU A 382 -0.74 -16.51 -2.10
CA LEU A 382 -1.06 -15.68 -3.27
C LEU A 382 -2.56 -15.35 -3.37
N LEU A 383 -3.44 -16.30 -3.07
CA LEU A 383 -4.89 -16.07 -3.09
C LEU A 383 -5.34 -15.10 -2.00
N GLU A 384 -4.72 -15.16 -0.81
CA GLU A 384 -5.04 -14.28 0.31
C GLU A 384 -4.66 -12.82 -0.02
N VAL A 385 -3.41 -12.58 -0.41
CA VAL A 385 -2.98 -11.23 -0.83
C VAL A 385 -3.74 -10.77 -2.08
N GLY A 386 -4.15 -11.70 -2.94
CA GLY A 386 -4.98 -11.42 -4.10
C GLY A 386 -6.35 -10.83 -3.77
N LYS A 387 -6.91 -11.07 -2.58
CA LYS A 387 -8.11 -10.39 -2.10
C LYS A 387 -7.82 -8.91 -1.82
N MET A 388 -6.70 -8.63 -1.14
CA MET A 388 -6.24 -7.26 -0.86
C MET A 388 -6.03 -6.48 -2.16
N TYR A 389 -5.34 -7.08 -3.15
CA TYR A 389 -5.06 -6.41 -4.44
C TYR A 389 -6.35 -6.05 -5.15
N ARG A 390 -7.33 -6.97 -5.21
CA ARG A 390 -8.63 -6.71 -5.84
C ARG A 390 -9.45 -5.66 -5.11
N ARG A 391 -9.43 -5.64 -3.77
CA ARG A 391 -10.10 -4.61 -2.97
C ARG A 391 -9.54 -3.23 -3.30
N ARG A 392 -8.21 -3.07 -3.22
CA ARG A 392 -7.56 -1.78 -3.48
C ARG A 392 -7.69 -1.34 -4.94
N ARG A 393 -7.66 -2.28 -5.90
CA ARG A 393 -7.91 -1.98 -7.32
C ARG A 393 -9.30 -1.43 -7.54
N LYS A 394 -10.33 -2.06 -6.97
CA LYS A 394 -11.72 -1.55 -7.04
C LYS A 394 -11.85 -0.18 -6.36
N TRP A 395 -11.19 0.03 -5.23
CA TRP A 395 -11.17 1.31 -4.55
C TRP A 395 -10.50 2.41 -5.40
N MET A 396 -9.34 2.12 -5.99
CA MET A 396 -8.60 3.03 -6.86
C MET A 396 -9.42 3.38 -8.11
N SER A 397 -9.99 2.37 -8.76
CA SER A 397 -10.91 2.54 -9.89
C SER A 397 -12.07 3.49 -9.55
N ARG A 398 -12.72 3.30 -8.39
CA ARG A 398 -13.88 4.13 -7.99
C ARG A 398 -13.50 5.53 -7.51
N SER A 399 -12.35 5.68 -6.87
CA SER A 399 -11.96 6.93 -6.20
C SER A 399 -11.15 7.86 -7.09
N PHE A 400 -10.39 7.30 -8.04
CA PHE A 400 -9.50 8.03 -8.94
C PHE A 400 -9.92 7.90 -10.41
N CYS A 401 -9.96 6.67 -10.96
CA CYS A 401 -10.14 6.49 -12.40
C CYS A 401 -11.54 6.90 -12.88
N GLN A 402 -12.59 6.41 -12.21
CA GLN A 402 -13.98 6.65 -12.60
C GLN A 402 -14.34 8.15 -12.56
N PRO A 403 -14.07 8.92 -11.48
CA PRO A 403 -14.43 10.34 -11.45
C PRO A 403 -13.71 11.19 -12.52
N ILE A 404 -12.49 10.80 -12.90
CA ILE A 404 -11.73 11.48 -13.95
C ILE A 404 -12.30 11.11 -15.32
N PHE A 405 -12.55 9.82 -15.57
CA PHE A 405 -13.22 9.34 -16.78
C PHE A 405 -14.56 10.04 -17.03
N GLU A 406 -15.39 10.17 -16.00
CA GLU A 406 -16.67 10.86 -16.12
C GLU A 406 -16.52 12.30 -16.61
N GLN A 407 -15.48 13.01 -16.16
CA GLN A 407 -15.20 14.39 -16.58
C GLN A 407 -14.58 14.48 -17.97
N VAL A 408 -13.72 13.53 -18.36
CA VAL A 408 -13.15 13.47 -19.72
C VAL A 408 -14.25 13.27 -20.75
N ILE A 409 -15.16 12.33 -20.51
CA ILE A 409 -16.28 12.07 -21.45
C ILE A 409 -17.27 13.25 -21.46
N GLU A 410 -17.52 13.87 -20.31
CA GLU A 410 -18.33 15.09 -20.26
C GLU A 410 -17.71 16.22 -21.09
N GLU A 411 -16.40 16.45 -20.97
CA GLU A 411 -15.70 17.43 -21.81
C GLU A 411 -15.78 17.06 -23.30
N ALA A 412 -15.59 15.78 -23.64
CA ALA A 412 -15.66 15.32 -25.03
C ALA A 412 -17.05 15.53 -25.65
N VAL A 413 -18.12 15.34 -24.87
CA VAL A 413 -19.50 15.65 -25.31
C VAL A 413 -19.67 17.14 -25.50
N LEU A 414 -19.19 17.97 -24.57
CA LEU A 414 -19.30 19.44 -24.65
C LEU A 414 -18.51 20.04 -25.83
N LYS A 415 -17.35 19.45 -26.16
CA LYS A 415 -16.55 19.83 -27.34
C LYS A 415 -17.07 19.23 -28.65
N GLY A 416 -18.06 18.33 -28.59
CA GLY A 416 -18.67 17.71 -29.77
C GLY A 416 -17.84 16.58 -30.40
N TYR A 417 -16.88 16.00 -29.67
CA TYR A 417 -16.07 14.87 -30.15
C TYR A 417 -16.84 13.55 -30.17
N ILE A 418 -17.83 13.41 -29.30
CA ILE A 418 -18.74 12.26 -29.26
C ILE A 418 -20.17 12.76 -29.07
N ASN A 419 -21.10 12.18 -29.82
CA ASN A 419 -22.52 12.51 -29.70
C ASN A 419 -23.25 11.45 -28.87
N LEU A 420 -23.67 11.82 -27.66
CA LEU A 420 -24.42 10.98 -26.73
C LEU A 420 -25.81 11.58 -26.48
N PRO A 421 -26.88 11.09 -27.15
CA PRO A 421 -28.21 11.67 -27.05
C PRO A 421 -28.77 11.72 -25.63
N GLY A 422 -29.12 12.93 -25.16
CA GLY A 422 -29.68 13.17 -23.83
C GLY A 422 -28.66 13.04 -22.69
N PHE A 423 -27.35 13.07 -22.98
CA PHE A 423 -26.29 13.07 -21.97
C PHE A 423 -26.31 14.33 -21.10
N ILE A 424 -26.51 15.50 -21.71
CA ILE A 424 -26.53 16.79 -20.98
C ILE A 424 -27.87 16.97 -20.24
N ASP A 425 -28.97 16.61 -20.89
CA ASP A 425 -30.32 16.95 -20.39
C ASP A 425 -30.82 15.99 -19.29
N ASN A 426 -30.30 14.76 -19.22
CA ASN A 426 -30.83 13.73 -18.33
C ASN A 426 -29.71 13.06 -17.50
N PRO A 427 -29.66 13.32 -16.18
CA PRO A 427 -28.66 12.72 -15.28
C PRO A 427 -28.66 11.19 -15.26
N VAL A 428 -29.80 10.55 -15.46
CA VAL A 428 -29.92 9.08 -15.51
C VAL A 428 -29.27 8.54 -16.78
N LYS A 429 -29.53 9.17 -17.93
CA LYS A 429 -28.88 8.81 -19.19
C LYS A 429 -27.38 9.08 -19.14
N LYS A 430 -26.97 10.22 -18.57
CA LYS A 430 -25.56 10.53 -18.30
C LYS A 430 -24.87 9.39 -17.57
N LYS A 431 -25.42 8.95 -16.43
CA LYS A 431 -24.86 7.82 -15.67
C LYS A 431 -24.93 6.49 -16.41
N ALA A 432 -25.92 6.27 -17.26
CA ALA A 432 -26.02 5.07 -18.08
C ALA A 432 -24.93 4.98 -19.16
N TYR A 433 -24.53 6.10 -19.77
CA TYR A 433 -23.40 6.15 -20.71
C TYR A 433 -22.04 6.02 -20.02
N LEU A 434 -21.91 6.53 -18.81
CA LEU A 434 -20.64 6.53 -18.06
C LEU A 434 -20.36 5.21 -17.30
N GLY A 435 -21.11 4.16 -17.60
CA GLY A 435 -20.86 2.83 -17.05
C GLY A 435 -19.54 2.26 -17.56
N ALA A 436 -18.70 1.76 -16.65
CA ALA A 436 -17.37 1.31 -16.97
C ALA A 436 -16.87 0.22 -16.01
N GLU A 437 -16.03 -0.66 -16.54
CA GLU A 437 -15.25 -1.63 -15.78
C GLU A 437 -13.76 -1.31 -15.92
N TRP A 438 -13.03 -1.43 -14.82
CA TRP A 438 -11.60 -1.14 -14.78
C TRP A 438 -10.83 -2.41 -14.47
N TYR A 439 -9.94 -2.77 -15.37
CA TYR A 439 -9.14 -3.98 -15.29
C TYR A 439 -7.68 -3.61 -15.08
N GLY A 440 -6.98 -4.38 -14.25
CA GLY A 440 -5.53 -4.25 -14.09
C GLY A 440 -4.90 -5.61 -14.34
N ASN A 441 -3.58 -5.69 -14.20
CA ASN A 441 -2.83 -6.91 -14.51
C ASN A 441 -3.41 -8.18 -13.87
N SER A 442 -3.40 -9.23 -14.69
CA SER A 442 -3.60 -10.61 -14.27
C SER A 442 -2.59 -10.98 -13.18
N GLN A 443 -3.00 -11.83 -12.24
CA GLN A 443 -2.12 -12.34 -11.18
C GLN A 443 -1.07 -13.34 -11.69
N GLY A 444 -1.09 -13.65 -13.00
CA GLY A 444 -0.31 -14.72 -13.59
C GLY A 444 -0.90 -16.09 -13.25
N GLN A 445 -0.45 -17.10 -13.97
CA GLN A 445 -0.91 -18.48 -13.81
C GLN A 445 0.19 -19.33 -13.20
N ILE A 446 -0.17 -20.21 -12.27
CA ILE A 446 0.79 -21.20 -11.74
C ILE A 446 0.73 -22.47 -12.61
N ASP A 447 -0.48 -22.87 -13.03
CA ASP A 447 -0.70 -23.99 -13.95
C ASP A 447 -1.60 -23.54 -15.11
N PRO A 448 -1.01 -23.03 -16.21
CA PRO A 448 -1.76 -22.45 -17.31
C PRO A 448 -2.82 -23.38 -17.88
N VAL A 449 -2.54 -24.68 -18.00
CA VAL A 449 -3.45 -25.65 -18.61
C VAL A 449 -4.69 -25.85 -17.76
N LYS A 450 -4.53 -26.04 -16.45
CA LYS A 450 -5.70 -26.21 -15.55
C LYS A 450 -6.51 -24.93 -15.45
N GLU A 451 -5.86 -23.79 -15.42
CA GLU A 451 -6.52 -22.49 -15.29
C GLU A 451 -7.29 -22.11 -16.56
N VAL A 452 -6.72 -22.32 -17.76
CA VAL A 452 -7.43 -22.11 -19.03
C VAL A 452 -8.63 -23.06 -19.15
N ASN A 453 -8.49 -24.32 -18.76
CA ASN A 453 -9.62 -25.26 -18.74
C ASN A 453 -10.72 -24.82 -17.77
N ALA A 454 -10.35 -24.27 -16.62
CA ALA A 454 -11.31 -23.68 -15.69
C ALA A 454 -12.04 -22.47 -16.31
N SER A 455 -11.33 -21.58 -17.01
CA SER A 455 -11.93 -20.44 -17.73
C SER A 455 -12.89 -20.89 -18.83
N ILE A 456 -12.54 -21.92 -19.62
CA ILE A 456 -13.43 -22.51 -20.62
C ILE A 456 -14.72 -23.03 -19.97
N LEU A 457 -14.61 -23.72 -18.82
CA LEU A 457 -15.77 -24.22 -18.08
C LEU A 457 -16.63 -23.08 -17.53
N LYS A 458 -16.03 -22.01 -16.99
CA LYS A 458 -16.78 -20.83 -16.53
C LYS A 458 -17.59 -20.20 -17.66
N ILE A 459 -16.99 -19.99 -18.82
CA ILE A 459 -17.65 -19.42 -20.01
C ILE A 459 -18.79 -20.34 -20.45
N LYS A 460 -18.51 -21.65 -20.56
CA LYS A 460 -19.52 -22.66 -20.95
C LYS A 460 -20.73 -22.69 -20.01
N HIS A 461 -20.53 -22.43 -18.71
CA HIS A 461 -21.60 -22.41 -17.71
C HIS A 461 -22.17 -21.01 -17.43
N GLY A 462 -21.75 -19.98 -18.18
CA GLY A 462 -22.26 -18.60 -18.01
C GLY A 462 -21.83 -17.91 -16.71
N LEU A 463 -20.78 -18.40 -16.06
CA LEU A 463 -20.19 -17.79 -14.86
C LEU A 463 -19.26 -16.61 -15.19
N SER A 464 -18.80 -16.53 -16.44
CA SER A 464 -17.94 -15.47 -16.95
C SER A 464 -18.13 -15.29 -18.45
N THR A 465 -17.55 -14.24 -19.02
CA THR A 465 -17.56 -13.96 -20.45
C THR A 465 -16.17 -14.12 -21.04
N THR A 466 -16.07 -14.37 -22.35
CA THR A 466 -14.77 -14.52 -23.03
C THR A 466 -13.93 -13.26 -22.92
N GLU A 467 -14.55 -12.07 -23.01
CA GLU A 467 -13.87 -10.79 -22.85
C GLU A 467 -13.32 -10.60 -21.44
N ARG A 468 -14.11 -10.98 -20.43
CA ARG A 468 -13.67 -10.91 -19.03
C ARG A 468 -12.53 -11.88 -18.74
N GLU A 469 -12.63 -13.14 -19.19
CA GLU A 469 -11.55 -14.11 -18.96
C GLU A 469 -10.30 -13.75 -19.77
N ALA A 470 -10.40 -13.24 -20.99
CA ALA A 470 -9.23 -12.77 -21.75
C ALA A 470 -8.49 -11.68 -20.97
N MET A 471 -9.23 -10.66 -20.52
CA MET A 471 -8.67 -9.57 -19.73
C MET A 471 -8.09 -10.07 -18.38
N GLU A 472 -8.79 -10.97 -17.68
CA GLU A 472 -8.32 -11.52 -16.39
C GLU A 472 -7.11 -12.46 -16.55
N LEU A 473 -6.96 -13.16 -17.69
CA LEU A 473 -5.87 -14.11 -17.92
C LEU A 473 -4.58 -13.44 -18.38
N ASN A 474 -4.66 -12.58 -19.39
CA ASN A 474 -3.48 -12.00 -20.03
C ASN A 474 -3.59 -10.49 -20.31
N GLY A 475 -4.68 -9.83 -19.89
CA GLY A 475 -4.88 -8.39 -20.05
C GLY A 475 -5.22 -7.95 -21.48
N SER A 476 -5.56 -8.87 -22.38
CA SER A 476 -5.91 -8.53 -23.77
C SER A 476 -7.40 -8.26 -23.96
N ASP A 477 -7.72 -7.36 -24.89
CA ASP A 477 -9.09 -7.16 -25.36
C ASP A 477 -9.48 -8.27 -26.35
N TRP A 478 -10.60 -8.93 -26.09
CA TRP A 478 -11.03 -10.06 -26.89
C TRP A 478 -11.43 -9.68 -28.32
N ASN A 479 -12.01 -8.50 -28.54
CA ASN A 479 -12.39 -8.05 -29.88
C ASN A 479 -11.15 -7.68 -30.69
N GLU A 480 -10.15 -7.05 -30.06
CA GLU A 480 -8.85 -6.82 -30.71
C GLU A 480 -8.16 -8.13 -31.08
N ASN A 481 -8.17 -9.12 -30.18
CA ASN A 481 -7.64 -10.44 -30.48
C ASN A 481 -8.33 -11.08 -31.70
N LEU A 482 -9.66 -10.99 -31.80
CA LEU A 482 -10.39 -11.52 -32.96
C LEU A 482 -10.05 -10.80 -34.26
N ASN A 483 -9.95 -9.47 -34.21
CA ASN A 483 -9.55 -8.66 -35.37
C ASN A 483 -8.14 -9.01 -35.82
N GLN A 484 -7.21 -9.11 -34.87
CA GLN A 484 -5.82 -9.49 -35.13
C GLN A 484 -5.72 -10.93 -35.65
N LEU A 485 -6.44 -11.88 -35.07
CA LEU A 485 -6.51 -13.26 -35.56
C LEU A 485 -7.08 -13.34 -36.99
N SER A 486 -8.06 -12.51 -37.33
CA SER A 486 -8.59 -12.42 -38.70
C SER A 486 -7.51 -11.98 -39.69
N ILE A 487 -6.71 -10.99 -39.32
CA ILE A 487 -5.57 -10.51 -40.13
C ILE A 487 -4.50 -11.60 -40.23
N GLU A 488 -4.12 -12.21 -39.11
CA GLU A 488 -3.10 -13.27 -39.06
C GLU A 488 -3.51 -14.50 -39.87
N ASN A 489 -4.78 -14.91 -39.80
CA ASN A 489 -5.28 -16.05 -40.58
C ASN A 489 -5.32 -15.74 -42.08
N LYS A 490 -5.60 -14.50 -42.49
CA LYS A 490 -5.45 -14.08 -43.89
C LYS A 490 -3.99 -14.14 -44.32
N LYS A 491 -3.07 -13.64 -43.49
CA LYS A 491 -1.63 -13.68 -43.78
C LYS A 491 -1.07 -15.10 -43.83
N LYS A 492 -1.50 -16.00 -42.93
CA LYS A 492 -1.14 -17.43 -42.93
C LYS A 492 -1.56 -18.13 -44.21
N LYS A 493 -2.77 -17.83 -44.71
CA LYS A 493 -3.26 -18.27 -46.02
C LYS A 493 -2.36 -17.80 -47.16
N GLU A 494 -1.98 -16.52 -47.15
CA GLU A 494 -1.13 -15.92 -48.18
C GLU A 494 0.28 -16.52 -48.24
N VAL A 495 0.87 -16.86 -47.09
CA VAL A 495 2.24 -17.43 -47.01
C VAL A 495 2.27 -18.97 -46.96
N GLY A 496 1.13 -19.64 -47.15
CA GLY A 496 1.04 -21.11 -47.18
C GLY A 496 1.31 -21.81 -45.84
N LEU A 497 1.19 -21.10 -44.72
CA LEU A 497 1.38 -21.62 -43.35
C LEU A 497 0.07 -22.08 -42.69
N ASP A 498 -0.96 -22.37 -43.49
CA ASP A 498 -2.22 -22.96 -43.03
C ASP A 498 -1.99 -24.41 -42.58
N GLY A 499 -1.45 -24.55 -41.37
CA GLY A 499 -1.25 -25.81 -40.68
C GLY A 499 -2.58 -26.46 -40.31
N ASN A 500 -3.20 -27.12 -41.28
CA ASN A 500 -4.15 -28.22 -41.06
C ASN A 500 -3.56 -29.48 -41.69
N ILE A 501 -2.52 -30.03 -41.06
CA ILE A 501 -2.16 -31.44 -41.27
C ILE A 501 -3.30 -32.24 -40.66
N LYS A 502 -4.24 -32.70 -41.49
CA LYS A 502 -5.20 -33.74 -41.12
C LYS A 502 -4.37 -34.90 -40.52
N PRO A 503 -4.72 -35.45 -39.34
CA PRO A 503 -4.13 -36.72 -38.93
C PRO A 503 -4.48 -37.73 -40.01
N GLY A 504 -3.46 -38.20 -40.74
CA GLY A 504 -3.61 -39.23 -41.75
C GLY A 504 -4.33 -40.41 -41.11
N LYS A 505 -5.42 -40.87 -41.75
CA LYS A 505 -5.98 -42.18 -41.47
C LYS A 505 -4.83 -43.17 -41.57
N LYS A 506 -4.53 -43.87 -40.47
CA LYS A 506 -3.76 -45.11 -40.56
C LYS A 506 -4.60 -46.07 -41.41
N GLU A 507 -4.06 -46.44 -42.57
CA GLU A 507 -4.47 -47.65 -43.29
C GLU A 507 -4.07 -48.89 -42.49
#